data_AF-A0A550HBA1-F1
#
_entry.id   AF-A0A550HBA1-F1
#
_cell.length_a   1.000
_cell.length_b   1.000
_cell.length_c   1.000
_cell.angle_alpha   90.00
_cell.angle_beta   90.00
_cell.angle_gamma   90.00
#
_symmetry.space_group_name_H-M   'P 1'
#
loop_
_entity.id
_entity.type
_entity.pdbx_description
1 polymer ?
#
loop_
_entity_poly.entity_id
_entity_poly.type
_entity_poly.pdbx_seq_one_letter_code
_entity_poly.pdbx_strand_id
1 'polypeptide(L)'
;MVITLLTPKEIRLIEHAACRAWPAKHTKEYGGWLFRATDGITRRANSVLPLGSPEGQNLEASLEATRKFYRQHRLPVRFQMTVASQPPELEPFLERAGLIIDMRVKVLTAPLAEIFIHDPQIGIVVFGSPWKDWFAAYRDASGFSKEQMTVREGIIERITTEKACAAAIMDDQVVGIGLAVLDQEWLGLFSLITKERYRKRGVASTITQSLISWGLVRGAKWGYLQVEEENIPAQKLYYGLGFTDAYSYWYRVET
;
A
#
# COMPACT_ATOMS: atom_id res chain seq x y z
N MET A 1 13.59 20.96 9.26
CA MET A 1 13.38 19.57 9.71
C MET A 1 14.53 18.73 9.21
N VAL A 2 15.27 18.10 10.11
CA VAL A 2 16.26 17.09 9.73
C VAL A 2 15.46 15.86 9.30
N ILE A 3 15.53 15.47 8.02
CA ILE A 3 14.97 14.21 7.56
C ILE A 3 15.88 13.13 8.13
N THR A 4 15.50 12.53 9.26
CA THR A 4 16.18 11.34 9.75
C THR A 4 15.87 10.23 8.75
N LEU A 5 16.89 9.82 7.99
CA LEU A 5 16.76 8.69 7.08
C LEU A 5 16.42 7.43 7.88
N LEU A 6 15.36 6.72 7.48
CA LEU A 6 14.98 5.46 8.10
C LEU A 6 16.09 4.42 7.90
N THR A 7 16.39 3.68 8.95
CA THR A 7 17.27 2.51 8.88
C THR A 7 16.65 1.41 8.01
N PRO A 8 17.46 0.51 7.42
CA PRO A 8 16.92 -0.64 6.69
C PRO A 8 15.94 -1.49 7.52
N LYS A 9 16.14 -1.56 8.84
CA LYS A 9 15.22 -2.26 9.75
C LYS A 9 13.85 -1.60 9.79
N GLU A 10 13.79 -0.26 9.88
CA GLU A 10 12.54 0.49 9.89
C GLU A 10 11.81 0.41 8.54
N ILE A 11 12.55 0.47 7.43
CA ILE A 11 11.98 0.25 6.09
C ILE A 11 11.30 -1.13 6.01
N ARG A 12 11.97 -2.19 6.49
CA ARG A 12 11.38 -3.54 6.51
C ARG A 12 10.13 -3.62 7.40
N LEU A 13 10.10 -2.93 8.54
CA LEU A 13 8.91 -2.87 9.41
C LEU A 13 7.72 -2.27 8.66
N ILE A 14 7.92 -1.15 7.96
CA ILE A 14 6.88 -0.50 7.16
C ILE A 14 6.43 -1.42 6.00
N GLU A 15 7.35 -2.06 5.29
CA GLU A 15 7.00 -2.97 4.19
C GLU A 15 6.22 -4.21 4.67
N HIS A 16 6.54 -4.73 5.85
CA HIS A 16 5.75 -5.79 6.49
C HIS A 16 4.35 -5.32 6.88
N ALA A 17 4.22 -4.12 7.48
CA ALA A 17 2.93 -3.51 7.78
C ALA A 17 2.09 -3.29 6.50
N ALA A 18 2.71 -2.76 5.44
CA ALA A 18 2.07 -2.55 4.14
C ALA A 18 1.64 -3.87 3.49
N CYS A 19 2.43 -4.94 3.65
CA CYS A 19 2.06 -6.26 3.17
C CYS A 19 0.83 -6.83 3.89
N ARG A 20 0.74 -6.65 5.22
CA ARG A 20 -0.42 -7.09 6.01
C ARG A 20 -1.67 -6.26 5.71
N ALA A 21 -1.49 -4.98 5.38
CA ALA A 21 -2.58 -4.08 5.01
C ALA A 21 -3.13 -4.30 3.59
N TRP A 22 -2.44 -5.08 2.76
CA TRP A 22 -2.88 -5.41 1.40
C TRP A 22 -2.62 -6.91 1.09
N PRO A 23 -3.29 -7.82 1.82
CA PRO A 23 -2.91 -9.23 1.88
C PRO A 23 -3.20 -9.97 0.57
N ALA A 24 -2.24 -10.79 0.17
CA ALA A 24 -2.39 -11.66 -0.98
C ALA A 24 -3.28 -12.88 -0.67
N LYS A 25 -3.95 -13.42 -1.69
CA LYS A 25 -4.78 -14.62 -1.58
C LYS A 25 -3.93 -15.88 -1.34
N HIS A 26 -2.79 -15.96 -2.01
CA HIS A 26 -1.83 -17.04 -1.84
C HIS A 26 -0.49 -16.47 -1.41
N THR A 27 0.09 -17.04 -0.36
CA THR A 27 1.41 -16.69 0.13
C THR A 27 2.29 -17.93 0.31
N LYS A 28 3.60 -17.76 0.18
CA LYS A 28 4.59 -18.78 0.50
C LYS A 28 5.85 -18.11 1.05
N GLU A 29 6.23 -18.49 2.26
CA GLU A 29 7.54 -18.13 2.83
C GLU A 29 8.65 -18.94 2.15
N TYR A 30 9.76 -18.28 1.85
CA TYR A 30 10.92 -18.86 1.18
C TYR A 30 12.19 -18.21 1.71
N GLY A 31 12.71 -18.73 2.83
CA GLY A 31 13.95 -18.24 3.42
C GLY A 31 13.96 -16.71 3.61
N GLY A 32 12.93 -16.15 4.23
CA GLY A 32 12.80 -14.71 4.44
C GLY A 32 12.29 -13.90 3.23
N TRP A 33 12.08 -14.53 2.07
CA TRP A 33 11.26 -13.96 1.00
C TRP A 33 9.81 -14.40 1.16
N LEU A 34 8.88 -13.47 0.94
CA LEU A 34 7.45 -13.78 0.92
C LEU A 34 6.94 -13.72 -0.53
N PHE A 35 6.54 -14.85 -1.08
CA PHE A 35 5.88 -14.92 -2.39
C PHE A 35 4.41 -14.59 -2.23
N ARG A 36 3.85 -13.79 -3.14
CA ARG A 36 2.48 -13.28 -3.05
C ARG A 36 1.80 -13.40 -4.40
N ALA A 37 0.60 -13.99 -4.45
CA ALA A 37 -0.20 -14.12 -5.66
C ALA A 37 -1.70 -13.87 -5.38
N THR A 38 -2.29 -12.99 -6.20
CA THR A 38 -3.70 -12.56 -6.16
C THR A 38 -4.14 -12.09 -7.54
N ASP A 39 -4.35 -13.04 -8.45
CA ASP A 39 -5.01 -12.85 -9.76
C ASP A 39 -4.39 -11.75 -10.66
N GLY A 40 -3.15 -11.32 -10.39
CA GLY A 40 -2.38 -10.39 -11.24
C GLY A 40 -2.78 -8.91 -11.18
N ILE A 41 -3.88 -8.54 -10.51
CA ILE A 41 -4.48 -7.19 -10.60
C ILE A 41 -3.64 -6.10 -9.92
N THR A 42 -3.07 -6.37 -8.75
CA THR A 42 -2.25 -5.39 -8.03
C THR A 42 -0.82 -5.89 -7.91
N ARG A 43 0.17 -5.07 -8.28
CA ARG A 43 1.59 -5.46 -8.17
C ARG A 43 1.98 -5.83 -6.73
N ARG A 44 1.48 -5.08 -5.75
CA ARG A 44 1.71 -5.35 -4.31
C ARG A 44 1.27 -6.75 -3.88
N ALA A 45 0.09 -7.22 -4.26
CA ALA A 45 -0.37 -8.56 -3.90
C ALA A 45 0.10 -9.67 -4.88
N ASN A 46 0.96 -9.33 -5.85
CA ASN A 46 1.46 -10.20 -6.93
C ASN A 46 2.97 -9.97 -7.17
N SER A 47 3.76 -9.99 -6.11
CA SER A 47 5.22 -9.82 -6.16
C SER A 47 5.90 -10.47 -4.95
N VAL A 48 7.14 -10.92 -5.15
CA VAL A 48 8.03 -11.35 -4.07
C VAL A 48 8.35 -10.13 -3.22
N LEU A 49 8.28 -10.29 -1.91
CA LEU A 49 8.74 -9.30 -0.93
C LEU A 49 10.01 -9.85 -0.24
N PRO A 50 11.22 -9.47 -0.71
CA PRO A 50 12.48 -10.06 -0.26
C PRO A 50 13.09 -9.26 0.90
N LEU A 51 12.55 -9.42 2.11
CA LEU A 51 13.00 -8.66 3.30
C LEU A 51 13.94 -9.46 4.22
N GLY A 52 14.17 -10.74 3.93
CA GLY A 52 15.20 -11.59 4.54
C GLY A 52 16.03 -12.32 3.48
N SER A 53 17.02 -13.09 3.91
CA SER A 53 17.93 -13.82 3.02
C SER A 53 17.61 -15.32 3.01
N PRO A 54 17.51 -15.97 1.84
CA PRO A 54 17.31 -17.41 1.76
C PRO A 54 18.51 -18.17 2.29
N GLU A 55 18.48 -18.56 3.57
CA GLU A 55 19.57 -19.27 4.21
C GLU A 55 19.94 -20.55 3.43
N GLY A 56 21.23 -20.70 3.13
CA GLY A 56 21.77 -21.89 2.48
C GLY A 56 21.45 -22.05 0.99
N GLN A 57 20.79 -21.09 0.34
CA GLN A 57 20.47 -21.15 -1.09
C GLN A 57 21.16 -20.05 -1.89
N ASN A 58 21.64 -20.38 -3.09
CA ASN A 58 22.11 -19.36 -4.03
C ASN A 58 20.93 -18.64 -4.71
N LEU A 59 21.22 -17.48 -5.29
CA LEU A 59 20.21 -16.63 -5.91
C LEU A 59 19.63 -17.26 -7.19
N GLU A 60 20.40 -18.06 -7.91
CA GLU A 60 19.95 -18.79 -9.09
C GLU A 60 18.84 -19.80 -8.74
N ALA A 61 19.05 -20.61 -7.70
CA ALA A 61 18.05 -21.56 -7.22
C ALA A 61 16.81 -20.84 -6.67
N SER A 62 17.02 -19.71 -5.97
CA SER A 62 15.94 -18.88 -5.43
C SER A 62 15.09 -18.25 -6.54
N LEU A 63 15.71 -17.81 -7.65
CA LEU A 63 15.01 -17.31 -8.82
C LEU A 63 14.22 -18.42 -9.54
N GLU A 64 14.77 -19.63 -9.67
CA GLU A 64 14.03 -20.74 -10.26
C GLU A 64 12.83 -21.16 -9.40
N ALA A 65 12.98 -21.19 -8.08
CA ALA A 65 11.86 -21.43 -7.16
C ALA A 65 10.79 -20.35 -7.28
N THR A 66 11.20 -19.09 -7.49
CA THR A 66 10.30 -17.97 -7.77
C THR A 66 9.54 -18.20 -9.08
N ARG A 67 10.25 -18.48 -10.18
CA ARG A 67 9.64 -18.80 -11.49
C ARG A 67 8.64 -19.94 -11.40
N LYS A 68 8.97 -21.00 -10.66
CA LYS A 68 8.06 -22.13 -10.42
C LYS A 68 6.77 -21.71 -9.73
N PHE A 69 6.85 -20.91 -8.67
CA PHE A 69 5.67 -20.41 -7.96
C PHE A 69 4.79 -19.55 -8.87
N TYR A 70 5.35 -18.56 -9.57
CA TYR A 70 4.58 -17.66 -10.43
C TYR A 70 3.98 -18.37 -11.65
N ARG A 71 4.69 -19.36 -12.22
CA ARG A 71 4.16 -20.24 -13.27
C ARG A 71 2.95 -21.07 -12.80
N GLN A 72 2.98 -21.60 -11.57
CA GLN A 72 1.83 -22.32 -10.99
C GLN A 72 0.59 -21.42 -10.84
N HIS A 73 0.80 -20.14 -10.57
CA HIS A 73 -0.26 -19.13 -10.47
C HIS A 73 -0.60 -18.43 -11.79
N ARG A 74 0.08 -18.78 -12.90
CA ARG A 74 -0.06 -18.12 -14.22
C ARG A 74 0.16 -16.61 -14.16
N LEU A 75 1.18 -16.20 -13.43
CA LEU A 75 1.56 -14.80 -13.22
C LEU A 75 3.00 -14.57 -13.68
N PRO A 76 3.36 -13.33 -14.07
CA PRO A 76 4.76 -12.97 -14.33
C PRO A 76 5.55 -12.93 -13.02
N VAL A 77 6.85 -13.21 -13.10
CA VAL A 77 7.77 -13.03 -11.98
C VAL A 77 7.96 -11.54 -11.72
N ARG A 78 7.75 -11.14 -10.46
CA ARG A 78 7.92 -9.77 -10.01
C ARG A 78 8.52 -9.74 -8.61
N PHE A 79 9.49 -8.86 -8.39
CA PHE A 79 10.06 -8.56 -7.07
C PHE A 79 9.72 -7.11 -6.69
N GLN A 80 9.21 -6.89 -5.48
CA GLN A 80 9.07 -5.57 -4.86
C GLN A 80 10.37 -5.25 -4.12
N MET A 81 11.22 -4.46 -4.76
CA MET A 81 12.58 -4.16 -4.31
C MET A 81 12.63 -2.82 -3.58
N THR A 82 13.40 -2.75 -2.51
CA THR A 82 13.72 -1.53 -1.77
C THR A 82 15.21 -1.50 -1.46
N VAL A 83 15.72 -0.37 -0.98
CA VAL A 83 17.10 -0.29 -0.45
C VAL A 83 17.34 -1.19 0.77
N ALA A 84 16.28 -1.72 1.38
CA ALA A 84 16.34 -2.63 2.53
C ALA A 84 16.10 -4.10 2.15
N SER A 85 15.95 -4.42 0.86
CA SER A 85 15.82 -5.79 0.36
C SER A 85 17.03 -6.64 0.72
N GLN A 86 16.80 -7.95 0.80
CA GLN A 86 17.80 -8.92 1.20
C GLN A 86 17.80 -10.15 0.25
N PRO A 87 18.97 -10.75 0.00
CA PRO A 87 20.29 -10.24 0.39
C PRO A 87 20.70 -9.00 -0.45
N PRO A 88 21.70 -8.19 -0.04
CA PRO A 88 22.07 -6.94 -0.74
C PRO A 88 22.44 -7.14 -2.22
N GLU A 89 23.00 -8.29 -2.57
CA GLU A 89 23.37 -8.67 -3.93
C GLU A 89 22.17 -9.05 -4.82
N LEU A 90 20.95 -9.10 -4.28
CA LEU A 90 19.74 -9.47 -5.03
C LEU A 90 19.46 -8.50 -6.18
N GLU A 91 19.49 -7.20 -5.94
CA GLU A 91 19.21 -6.19 -6.98
C GLU A 91 20.13 -6.32 -8.20
N PRO A 92 21.48 -6.28 -8.05
CA PRO A 92 22.36 -6.44 -9.20
C PRO A 92 22.31 -7.85 -9.81
N PHE A 93 21.93 -8.88 -9.03
CA PHE A 93 21.67 -10.21 -9.58
C PHE A 93 20.44 -10.24 -10.49
N LEU A 94 19.30 -9.70 -10.05
CA LEU A 94 18.07 -9.66 -10.85
C LEU A 94 18.27 -8.88 -12.15
N GLU A 95 19.04 -7.79 -12.09
CA GLU A 95 19.43 -7.03 -13.27
C GLU A 95 20.24 -7.86 -14.26
N ARG A 96 21.29 -8.57 -13.80
CA ARG A 96 22.08 -9.48 -14.67
C ARG A 96 21.26 -10.64 -15.20
N ALA A 97 20.24 -11.08 -14.46
CA ALA A 97 19.29 -12.10 -14.88
C ALA A 97 18.24 -11.58 -15.89
N GLY A 98 18.30 -10.29 -16.26
CA GLY A 98 17.45 -9.69 -17.30
C GLY A 98 16.13 -9.10 -16.79
N LEU A 99 15.89 -9.05 -15.48
CA LEU A 99 14.68 -8.44 -14.94
C LEU A 99 14.78 -6.91 -15.02
N ILE A 100 13.81 -6.29 -15.69
CA ILE A 100 13.76 -4.84 -15.91
C ILE A 100 13.01 -4.14 -14.78
N ILE A 101 13.27 -2.85 -14.62
CA ILE A 101 12.48 -1.99 -13.73
C ILE A 101 11.19 -1.58 -14.46
N ASP A 102 10.04 -1.84 -13.85
CA ASP A 102 8.71 -1.47 -14.40
C ASP A 102 8.20 -0.16 -13.79
N MET A 103 7.96 -0.14 -12.47
CA MET A 103 7.31 0.97 -11.77
C MET A 103 8.05 1.33 -10.48
N ARG A 104 8.07 2.62 -10.15
CA ARG A 104 8.58 3.17 -8.89
C ARG A 104 7.47 3.80 -8.06
N VAL A 105 7.57 3.61 -6.75
CA VAL A 105 6.59 4.09 -5.77
C VAL A 105 7.33 4.75 -4.62
N LYS A 106 6.93 5.96 -4.26
CA LYS A 106 7.37 6.64 -3.05
C LYS A 106 6.59 6.14 -1.85
N VAL A 107 7.29 5.93 -0.76
CA VAL A 107 6.70 5.75 0.57
C VAL A 107 6.85 7.05 1.33
N LEU A 108 5.72 7.61 1.72
CA LEU A 108 5.62 8.84 2.49
C LEU A 108 5.28 8.49 3.94
N THR A 109 5.89 9.19 4.90
CA THR A 109 5.62 8.99 6.33
C THR A 109 5.39 10.30 7.07
N ALA A 110 4.68 10.25 8.19
CA ALA A 110 4.53 11.39 9.10
C ALA A 110 4.39 10.92 10.57
N PRO A 111 4.96 11.62 11.55
CA PRO A 111 4.54 11.49 12.94
C PRO A 111 3.12 12.05 13.09
N LEU A 112 2.15 11.20 13.43
CA LEU A 112 0.74 11.58 13.42
C LEU A 112 0.38 12.63 14.47
N ALA A 113 1.13 12.68 15.57
CA ALA A 113 0.96 13.69 16.62
C ALA A 113 1.30 15.12 16.15
N GLU A 114 2.05 15.27 15.06
CA GLU A 114 2.40 16.57 14.47
C GLU A 114 1.41 17.01 13.38
N ILE A 115 0.49 16.13 12.97
CA ILE A 115 -0.53 16.47 11.98
C ILE A 115 -1.68 17.19 12.68
N PHE A 116 -1.93 18.43 12.26
CA PHE A 116 -3.09 19.18 12.73
C PHE A 116 -4.37 18.61 12.11
N ILE A 117 -5.29 18.16 12.97
CA ILE A 117 -6.59 17.61 12.57
C ILE A 117 -7.64 18.72 12.67
N HIS A 118 -8.25 19.06 11.55
CA HIS A 118 -9.34 20.03 11.51
C HIS A 118 -10.69 19.35 11.76
N ASP A 119 -11.61 20.09 12.36
CA ASP A 119 -13.01 19.65 12.43
C ASP A 119 -13.58 19.49 11.01
N PRO A 120 -14.18 18.33 10.70
CA PRO A 120 -14.67 18.04 9.36
C PRO A 120 -15.81 18.97 8.99
N GLN A 121 -15.63 19.74 7.91
CA GLN A 121 -16.67 20.61 7.34
C GLN A 121 -17.58 19.88 6.35
N ILE A 122 -17.28 18.60 6.07
CA ILE A 122 -18.02 17.70 5.19
C ILE A 122 -18.50 16.54 6.05
N GLY A 123 -19.72 16.07 5.83
CA GLY A 123 -20.23 14.88 6.50
C GLY A 123 -19.27 13.70 6.31
N ILE A 124 -18.91 13.03 7.40
CA ILE A 124 -17.94 11.93 7.38
C ILE A 124 -18.46 10.80 8.26
N VAL A 125 -18.42 9.58 7.73
CA VAL A 125 -18.72 8.37 8.49
C VAL A 125 -17.51 7.44 8.43
N VAL A 126 -17.23 6.78 9.56
CA VAL A 126 -16.09 5.86 9.70
C VAL A 126 -16.58 4.58 10.38
N PHE A 127 -16.42 3.45 9.70
CA PHE A 127 -16.79 2.13 10.22
C PHE A 127 -15.60 1.15 10.18
N GLY A 128 -15.62 0.13 11.04
CA GLY A 128 -14.57 -0.89 11.12
C GLY A 128 -14.54 -1.88 9.95
N SER A 129 -15.46 -1.76 8.99
CA SER A 129 -15.55 -2.61 7.80
C SER A 129 -16.21 -1.86 6.65
N PRO A 130 -15.88 -2.20 5.39
CA PRO A 130 -16.55 -1.60 4.25
C PRO A 130 -18.01 -2.06 4.21
N TRP A 131 -18.88 -1.20 3.70
CA TRP A 131 -20.30 -1.50 3.46
C TRP A 131 -20.65 -1.30 1.99
N LYS A 132 -21.89 -1.64 1.63
CA LYS A 132 -22.36 -1.63 0.23
C LYS A 132 -22.09 -0.31 -0.49
N ASP A 133 -22.42 0.82 0.13
CA ASP A 133 -22.28 2.13 -0.54
C ASP A 133 -20.82 2.60 -0.59
N TRP A 134 -19.99 2.17 0.37
CA TRP A 134 -18.55 2.40 0.32
C TRP A 134 -17.93 1.70 -0.91
N PHE A 135 -18.26 0.44 -1.15
CA PHE A 135 -17.80 -0.28 -2.34
C PHE A 135 -18.43 0.25 -3.63
N ALA A 136 -19.71 0.66 -3.60
CA ALA A 136 -20.33 1.30 -4.75
C ALA A 136 -19.57 2.57 -5.15
N ALA A 137 -19.26 3.44 -4.19
CA ALA A 137 -18.45 4.62 -4.44
C ALA A 137 -17.02 4.28 -4.92
N TYR A 138 -16.41 3.20 -4.41
CA TYR A 138 -15.10 2.76 -4.89
C TYR A 138 -15.15 2.37 -6.37
N ARG A 139 -16.14 1.55 -6.76
CA ARG A 139 -16.34 1.13 -8.15
C ARG A 139 -16.57 2.34 -9.05
N ASP A 140 -17.50 3.21 -8.66
CA ASP A 140 -17.88 4.39 -9.44
C ASP A 140 -16.71 5.36 -9.67
N ALA A 141 -15.88 5.58 -8.64
CA ALA A 141 -14.85 6.62 -8.69
C ALA A 141 -13.52 6.15 -9.27
N SER A 142 -13.26 4.83 -9.30
CA SER A 142 -11.93 4.27 -9.60
C SER A 142 -11.64 4.04 -11.08
N GLY A 143 -12.67 3.89 -11.91
CA GLY A 143 -12.50 3.52 -13.32
C GLY A 143 -11.94 2.10 -13.52
N PHE A 144 -11.89 1.27 -12.46
CA PHE A 144 -11.47 -0.12 -12.57
C PHE A 144 -12.56 -0.99 -13.21
N SER A 145 -12.15 -2.01 -13.95
CA SER A 145 -13.08 -3.01 -14.49
C SER A 145 -13.76 -3.81 -13.37
N LYS A 146 -14.84 -4.52 -13.70
CA LYS A 146 -15.54 -5.38 -12.75
C LYS A 146 -14.60 -6.42 -12.14
N GLU A 147 -13.76 -7.06 -12.95
CA GLU A 147 -12.79 -8.07 -12.52
C GLU A 147 -11.74 -7.46 -11.59
N GLN A 148 -11.22 -6.28 -11.93
CA GLN A 148 -10.26 -5.55 -11.08
C GLN A 148 -10.88 -5.21 -9.72
N MET A 149 -12.14 -4.78 -9.71
CA MET A 149 -12.88 -4.47 -8.49
C MET A 149 -13.13 -5.70 -7.64
N THR A 150 -13.58 -6.82 -8.21
CA THR A 150 -13.77 -8.07 -7.46
C THR A 150 -12.49 -8.50 -6.73
N VAL A 151 -11.32 -8.39 -7.38
CA VAL A 151 -10.04 -8.72 -6.74
C VAL A 151 -9.72 -7.76 -5.59
N ARG A 152 -9.90 -6.45 -5.80
CA ARG A 152 -9.61 -5.42 -4.77
C ARG A 152 -10.54 -5.52 -3.57
N GLU A 153 -11.82 -5.75 -3.79
CA GLU A 153 -12.81 -5.99 -2.74
C GLU A 153 -12.39 -7.21 -1.90
N GLY A 154 -12.04 -8.32 -2.56
CA GLY A 154 -11.55 -9.51 -1.87
C GLY A 154 -10.24 -9.29 -1.08
N ILE A 155 -9.34 -8.41 -1.54
CA ILE A 155 -8.15 -8.04 -0.76
C ILE A 155 -8.55 -7.28 0.51
N ILE A 156 -9.44 -6.30 0.40
CA ILE A 156 -9.90 -5.48 1.54
C ILE A 156 -10.64 -6.36 2.56
N GLU A 157 -11.44 -7.31 2.10
CA GLU A 157 -12.13 -8.27 2.96
C GLU A 157 -11.16 -9.18 3.72
N ARG A 158 -10.05 -9.60 3.10
CA ARG A 158 -9.00 -10.44 3.72
C ARG A 158 -8.15 -9.74 4.78
N ILE A 159 -8.22 -8.42 4.91
CA ILE A 159 -7.46 -7.69 5.94
C ILE A 159 -7.97 -8.11 7.32
N THR A 160 -7.10 -8.74 8.11
CA THR A 160 -7.35 -9.19 9.49
C THR A 160 -6.81 -8.22 10.55
N THR A 161 -5.88 -7.34 10.19
CA THR A 161 -5.42 -6.26 11.05
C THR A 161 -6.53 -5.22 11.25
N GLU A 162 -6.48 -4.49 12.35
CA GLU A 162 -7.49 -3.49 12.67
C GLU A 162 -7.58 -2.44 11.56
N LYS A 163 -8.79 -2.13 11.09
CA LYS A 163 -9.00 -1.25 9.93
C LYS A 163 -10.21 -0.34 10.11
N ALA A 164 -10.21 0.75 9.35
CA ALA A 164 -11.35 1.65 9.22
C ALA A 164 -11.61 2.01 7.76
N CYS A 165 -12.88 2.04 7.40
CA CYS A 165 -13.38 2.51 6.13
C CYS A 165 -14.12 3.83 6.35
N ALA A 166 -13.59 4.91 5.80
CA ALA A 166 -14.20 6.24 5.86
C ALA A 166 -14.91 6.57 4.55
N ALA A 167 -16.02 7.31 4.64
CA ALA A 167 -16.74 7.85 3.49
C ALA A 167 -17.18 9.30 3.74
N ALA A 168 -16.81 10.20 2.84
CA ALA A 168 -17.34 11.56 2.83
C ALA A 168 -18.71 11.59 2.18
N ILE A 169 -19.63 12.33 2.78
CA ILE A 169 -21.03 12.46 2.38
C ILE A 169 -21.30 13.91 2.00
N MET A 170 -21.83 14.12 0.79
CA MET A 170 -22.40 15.40 0.33
C MET A 170 -23.65 15.09 -0.48
N ASP A 171 -24.67 15.94 -0.36
CA ASP A 171 -25.96 15.77 -1.06
C ASP A 171 -26.54 14.36 -0.89
N ASP A 172 -26.48 13.82 0.34
CA ASP A 172 -26.93 12.47 0.72
C ASP A 172 -26.27 11.32 -0.05
N GLN A 173 -25.07 11.54 -0.60
CA GLN A 173 -24.33 10.53 -1.38
C GLN A 173 -22.89 10.38 -0.89
N VAL A 174 -22.35 9.15 -0.98
CA VAL A 174 -20.91 8.93 -0.81
C VAL A 174 -20.16 9.55 -1.99
N VAL A 175 -19.32 10.54 -1.69
CA VAL A 175 -18.56 11.33 -2.68
C VAL A 175 -17.07 11.00 -2.71
N GLY A 176 -16.57 10.38 -1.66
CA GLY A 176 -15.20 9.88 -1.58
C GLY A 176 -15.07 8.86 -0.47
N ILE A 177 -14.04 8.04 -0.55
CA ILE A 177 -13.76 6.98 0.41
C ILE A 177 -12.27 6.92 0.74
N GLY A 178 -11.95 6.26 1.85
CA GLY A 178 -10.60 5.87 2.21
C GLY A 178 -10.60 4.67 3.15
N LEU A 179 -9.47 3.97 3.17
CA LEU A 179 -9.19 2.83 4.04
C LEU A 179 -7.96 3.16 4.89
N ALA A 180 -8.06 2.94 6.19
CA ALA A 180 -6.90 2.87 7.07
C ALA A 180 -6.72 1.47 7.61
N VAL A 181 -5.47 1.04 7.76
CA VAL A 181 -5.11 -0.21 8.41
C VAL A 181 -4.05 0.08 9.46
N LEU A 182 -4.32 -0.29 10.69
CA LEU A 182 -3.42 -0.14 11.82
C LEU A 182 -2.64 -1.44 12.04
N ASP A 183 -1.31 -1.32 12.06
CA ASP A 183 -0.41 -2.40 12.40
C ASP A 183 0.59 -1.89 13.44
N GLN A 184 0.42 -2.34 14.69
CA GLN A 184 1.14 -1.79 15.84
C GLN A 184 1.00 -0.26 15.91
N GLU A 185 2.09 0.48 15.78
CA GLU A 185 2.10 1.95 15.85
C GLU A 185 2.00 2.62 14.46
N TRP A 186 1.89 1.83 13.38
CA TRP A 186 1.86 2.31 11.99
C TRP A 186 0.45 2.27 11.39
N LEU A 187 -0.03 3.43 10.95
CA LEU A 187 -1.29 3.61 10.24
C LEU A 187 -1.03 3.73 8.74
N GLY A 188 -1.40 2.69 7.99
CA GLY A 188 -1.34 2.71 6.53
C GLY A 188 -2.62 3.28 5.93
N LEU A 189 -2.51 4.21 4.98
CA LEU A 189 -3.63 4.80 4.27
C LEU A 189 -3.71 4.26 2.83
N PHE A 190 -4.88 3.76 2.44
CA PHE A 190 -5.11 3.05 1.18
C PHE A 190 -6.47 3.41 0.58
N SER A 191 -6.65 3.12 -0.71
CA SER A 191 -7.93 3.27 -1.41
C SER A 191 -8.58 4.66 -1.24
N LEU A 192 -7.75 5.71 -1.11
CA LEU A 192 -8.18 7.10 -1.04
C LEU A 192 -8.64 7.55 -2.43
N ILE A 193 -9.95 7.74 -2.59
CA ILE A 193 -10.50 8.18 -3.87
C ILE A 193 -11.68 9.13 -3.70
N THR A 194 -11.77 10.10 -4.60
CA THR A 194 -12.84 11.10 -4.64
C THR A 194 -13.46 11.11 -6.02
N LYS A 195 -14.80 11.02 -6.09
CA LYS A 195 -15.57 11.17 -7.33
C LYS A 195 -15.20 12.48 -8.01
N GLU A 196 -15.00 12.44 -9.32
CA GLU A 196 -14.41 13.53 -10.09
C GLU A 196 -15.10 14.89 -9.86
N ARG A 197 -16.44 14.90 -9.86
CA ARG A 197 -17.26 16.10 -9.66
C ARG A 197 -17.09 16.78 -8.27
N TYR A 198 -16.53 16.08 -7.29
CA TYR A 198 -16.30 16.59 -5.92
C TYR A 198 -14.82 16.81 -5.60
N ARG A 199 -13.92 16.66 -6.58
CA ARG A 199 -12.49 16.96 -6.38
C ARG A 199 -12.29 18.46 -6.10
N LYS A 200 -11.16 18.79 -5.45
CA LYS A 200 -10.78 20.15 -5.04
C LYS A 200 -11.77 20.82 -4.07
N ARG A 201 -12.60 20.04 -3.37
CA ARG A 201 -13.54 20.52 -2.33
C ARG A 201 -13.16 20.08 -0.92
N GLY A 202 -11.92 19.64 -0.69
CA GLY A 202 -11.45 19.18 0.61
C GLY A 202 -11.77 17.72 0.98
N VAL A 203 -12.57 16.99 0.17
CA VAL A 203 -13.01 15.60 0.43
C VAL A 203 -11.86 14.67 0.84
N ALA A 204 -10.79 14.60 0.04
CA ALA A 204 -9.66 13.70 0.31
C ALA A 204 -8.92 14.06 1.61
N SER A 205 -8.76 15.35 1.89
CA SER A 205 -8.14 15.83 3.14
C SER A 205 -9.00 15.48 4.35
N THR A 206 -10.32 15.68 4.28
CA THR A 206 -11.26 15.33 5.35
C THR A 206 -11.21 13.83 5.64
N ILE A 207 -11.31 12.99 4.61
CA ILE A 207 -11.21 11.52 4.78
C ILE A 207 -9.88 11.14 5.43
N THR A 208 -8.77 11.69 4.93
CA THR A 208 -7.44 11.37 5.45
C THR A 208 -7.28 11.75 6.92
N GLN A 209 -7.69 12.97 7.30
CA GLN A 209 -7.60 13.44 8.68
C GLN A 209 -8.53 12.66 9.62
N SER A 210 -9.73 12.30 9.18
CA SER A 210 -10.64 11.46 9.99
C SER A 210 -10.09 10.05 10.21
N LEU A 211 -9.41 9.47 9.21
CA LEU A 211 -8.71 8.19 9.37
C LEU A 211 -7.49 8.30 10.30
N ILE A 212 -6.75 9.41 10.24
CA ILE A 212 -5.65 9.69 11.17
C ILE A 212 -6.17 9.82 12.60
N SER A 213 -7.25 10.59 12.81
CA SER A 213 -7.92 10.72 14.10
C SER A 213 -8.36 9.36 14.66
N TRP A 214 -8.98 8.52 13.81
CA TRP A 214 -9.34 7.14 14.18
C TRP A 214 -8.13 6.31 14.64
N GLY A 215 -6.98 6.44 13.97
CA GLY A 215 -5.74 5.75 14.31
C GLY A 215 -5.08 6.27 15.58
N LEU A 216 -5.04 7.60 15.79
CA LEU A 216 -4.47 8.23 16.98
C LEU A 216 -5.16 7.75 18.27
N VAL A 217 -6.50 7.67 18.26
CA VAL A 217 -7.30 7.13 19.39
C VAL A 217 -6.95 5.66 19.69
N ARG A 218 -6.37 4.94 18.74
CA ARG A 218 -5.96 3.53 18.85
C ARG A 218 -4.45 3.35 19.05
N GLY A 219 -3.72 4.44 19.33
CA GLY A 219 -2.30 4.39 19.61
C GLY A 219 -1.39 4.37 18.37
N ALA A 220 -1.92 4.66 17.18
CA ALA A 220 -1.07 4.92 16.03
C ALA A 220 -0.16 6.12 16.32
N LYS A 221 1.14 5.98 16.05
CA LYS A 221 2.12 7.06 16.20
C LYS A 221 2.61 7.58 14.86
N TRP A 222 2.68 6.71 13.87
CA TRP A 222 3.22 7.01 12.54
C TRP A 222 2.19 6.71 11.46
N GLY A 223 2.08 7.60 10.49
CA GLY A 223 1.33 7.37 9.26
C GLY A 223 2.28 6.96 8.15
N TYR A 224 1.84 6.05 7.28
CA TYR A 224 2.52 5.79 6.01
C TYR A 224 1.52 5.64 4.86
N LEU A 225 2.01 5.92 3.66
CA LEU A 225 1.28 5.70 2.43
C LEU A 225 2.22 5.48 1.25
N GLN A 226 1.74 4.76 0.24
CA GLN A 226 2.51 4.36 -0.94
C GLN A 226 1.90 5.05 -2.17
N VAL A 227 2.68 5.88 -2.85
CA VAL A 227 2.21 6.72 -3.95
C VAL A 227 3.12 6.56 -5.16
N GLU A 228 2.53 6.19 -6.28
CA GLU A 228 3.24 6.11 -7.56
C GLU A 228 3.90 7.46 -7.87
N GLU A 229 5.14 7.44 -8.36
CA GLU A 229 5.93 8.67 -8.61
C GLU A 229 5.24 9.65 -9.56
N GLU A 230 4.39 9.14 -10.44
CA GLU A 230 3.62 9.91 -11.42
C GLU A 230 2.35 10.54 -10.83
N ASN A 231 1.91 10.12 -9.63
CA ASN A 231 0.69 10.63 -9.00
C ASN A 231 0.95 11.95 -8.24
N ILE A 232 1.28 12.99 -9.00
CA ILE A 232 1.56 14.35 -8.51
C ILE A 232 0.39 14.93 -7.68
N PRO A 233 -0.89 14.76 -8.06
CA PRO A 233 -2.00 15.27 -7.24
C PRO A 233 -2.05 14.66 -5.84
N ALA A 234 -1.83 13.33 -5.71
CA ALA A 234 -1.80 12.68 -4.41
C ALA A 234 -0.58 13.12 -3.59
N GLN A 235 0.60 13.22 -4.20
CA GLN A 235 1.79 13.74 -3.52
C GLN A 235 1.56 15.14 -2.93
N LYS A 236 1.00 16.07 -3.72
CA LYS A 236 0.66 17.42 -3.24
C LYS A 236 -0.29 17.41 -2.05
N LEU A 237 -1.30 16.54 -2.07
CA LEU A 237 -2.22 16.36 -0.94
C LEU A 237 -1.46 15.95 0.33
N TYR A 238 -0.65 14.90 0.25
CA TYR A 238 0.00 14.34 1.44
C TYR A 238 1.12 15.23 1.98
N TYR A 239 1.90 15.88 1.11
CA TYR A 239 2.85 16.90 1.53
C TYR A 239 2.15 18.06 2.27
N GLY A 240 0.99 18.50 1.77
CA GLY A 240 0.18 19.53 2.45
C GLY A 240 -0.40 19.09 3.79
N LEU A 241 -0.46 17.77 4.06
CA LEU A 241 -0.90 17.20 5.34
C LEU A 241 0.25 16.88 6.30
N GLY A 242 1.50 17.19 5.93
CA GLY A 242 2.68 16.97 6.78
C GLY A 242 3.43 15.66 6.54
N PHE A 243 3.06 14.88 5.52
CA PHE A 243 3.86 13.73 5.12
C PHE A 243 5.12 14.16 4.36
N THR A 244 6.18 13.37 4.47
CA THR A 244 7.46 13.60 3.78
C THR A 244 7.99 12.32 3.14
N ASP A 245 8.88 12.45 2.14
CA ASP A 245 9.56 11.34 1.48
C ASP A 245 10.39 10.54 2.50
N ALA A 246 10.12 9.23 2.61
CA ALA A 246 10.84 8.32 3.50
C ALA A 246 11.82 7.42 2.74
N TYR A 247 11.30 6.69 1.74
CA TYR A 247 12.09 5.86 0.80
C TYR A 247 11.24 5.56 -0.45
N SER A 248 11.84 4.94 -1.46
CA SER A 248 11.11 4.39 -2.61
C SER A 248 11.28 2.88 -2.70
N TYR A 249 10.29 2.23 -3.29
CA TYR A 249 10.41 0.86 -3.78
C TYR A 249 10.13 0.80 -5.28
N TRP A 250 10.63 -0.23 -5.93
CA TRP A 250 10.43 -0.47 -7.35
C TRP A 250 10.11 -1.93 -7.63
N TYR A 251 9.59 -2.19 -8.83
CA TYR A 251 9.34 -3.55 -9.29
C TYR A 251 10.38 -3.98 -10.32
N ARG A 252 11.11 -5.07 -10.02
CA ARG A 252 11.87 -5.83 -11.02
C ARG A 252 10.96 -6.90 -11.61
N VAL A 253 10.83 -6.95 -12.94
CA VAL A 253 9.88 -7.82 -13.65
C VAL A 253 10.60 -8.63 -14.72
N GLU A 254 10.26 -9.91 -14.82
CA GLU A 254 10.64 -10.76 -15.94
C GLU A 254 9.59 -10.59 -17.05
N THR A 255 10.03 -10.13 -18.23
CA THR A 255 9.19 -9.90 -19.42
C THR A 255 8.99 -11.16 -20.24
#